data_AF-A0A498E9J4-F1
#
_entry.id   AF-A0A498E9J4-F1
#
_cell.length_a   1.000
_cell.length_b   1.000
_cell.length_c   1.000
_cell.angle_alpha   90.00
_cell.angle_beta   90.00
_cell.angle_gamma   90.00
#
_symmetry.space_group_name_H-M   'P 1'
#
loop_
_entity.id
_entity.type
_entity.pdbx_description
1 polymer ?
#
loop_
_entity_poly.entity_id
_entity_poly.type
_entity_poly.pdbx_seq_one_letter_code
_entity_poly.pdbx_strand_id
1 'polypeptide(L)' 'METTRHFTATTYIVNDGTTALHEHERLGIRLPPGGHVDRDELPHEAALREVREETGLAADLVATESSISGPNT' A
#
# COMPACT_ATOMS: atom_id res chain seq x y z
N MET A 1 -10.89 -2.98 25.82
CA MET A 1 -10.44 -2.28 24.61
C MET A 1 -9.11 -2.92 24.25
N GLU A 2 -9.08 -3.75 23.22
CA GLU A 2 -7.88 -4.46 22.84
C GLU A 2 -6.91 -3.49 22.15
N THR A 3 -5.65 -3.47 22.57
CA THR A 3 -4.62 -2.66 21.91
C THR A 3 -4.17 -3.39 20.65
N THR A 4 -4.81 -3.08 19.52
CA THR A 4 -4.41 -3.60 18.20
C THR A 4 -3.43 -2.63 17.53
N ARG A 5 -2.40 -3.18 16.89
CA ARG A 5 -1.54 -2.42 15.97
C ARG A 5 -2.23 -2.34 14.62
N HIS A 6 -2.38 -1.13 14.10
CA HIS A 6 -2.88 -0.90 12.75
C HIS A 6 -1.67 -0.85 11.82
N PHE A 7 -1.51 -1.86 10.98
CA PHE A 7 -0.50 -1.85 9.93
C PHE A 7 -1.11 -1.24 8.67
N THR A 8 -0.29 -0.51 7.92
CA THR A 8 -0.69 0.09 6.65
C THR A 8 0.34 -0.25 5.57
N ALA A 9 -0.12 -0.33 4.32
CA ALA A 9 0.71 -0.48 3.15
C ALA A 9 0.59 0.77 2.27
N THR A 10 1.67 1.12 1.57
CA THR A 10 1.72 2.29 0.69
C THR A 10 2.51 1.93 -0.56
N THR A 11 1.98 2.29 -1.74
CA THR A 11 2.57 1.91 -3.02
C THR A 11 2.91 3.12 -3.87
N TYR A 12 4.19 3.29 -4.19
CA TYR A 12 4.63 4.27 -5.18
C TYR A 12 4.60 3.63 -6.58
N ILE A 13 3.54 3.91 -7.35
CA ILE A 13 3.42 3.43 -8.73
C ILE A 13 4.25 4.34 -9.62
N VAL A 14 5.23 3.78 -10.33
CA VAL A 14 6.11 4.51 -11.25
C VAL A 14 5.89 4.03 -12.68
N ASN A 15 5.66 4.97 -13.60
CA ASN A 15 5.63 4.72 -15.04
C ASN A 15 6.36 5.87 -15.77
N ASP A 16 7.28 5.52 -16.68
CA ASP A 16 8.05 6.48 -17.50
C ASP A 16 8.70 7.62 -16.70
N GLY A 17 9.26 7.30 -15.53
CA GLY A 17 9.91 8.28 -14.66
C GLY A 17 8.96 9.20 -13.88
N THR A 18 7.67 8.91 -13.89
CA THR A 18 6.64 9.66 -13.16
C THR A 18 5.93 8.77 -12.13
N THR A 19 5.45 9.39 -11.04
CA THR A 19 4.74 8.68 -9.97
C THR A 19 3.26 9.10 -9.93
N ALA A 20 2.36 8.13 -9.83
CA ALA A 20 0.94 8.40 -9.63
C ALA A 20 0.67 8.76 -8.15
N LEU A 21 0.03 9.92 -7.95
CA LEU A 21 -0.46 10.38 -6.65
C LEU A 21 -1.93 10.80 -6.81
N HIS A 22 -2.76 10.52 -5.81
CA HIS A 22 -4.14 11.00 -5.75
C HIS A 22 -4.31 12.14 -4.73
N GLU A 23 -5.35 12.95 -4.88
CA GLU A 23 -5.68 13.98 -3.89
C GLU A 23 -6.44 13.36 -2.73
N HIS A 24 -5.87 13.41 -1.53
CA HIS A 24 -6.49 12.84 -0.35
C HIS A 24 -7.51 13.85 0.23
N GLU A 25 -8.80 13.63 -0.02
CA GLU A 25 -9.89 14.57 0.27
C GLU A 25 -9.88 15.15 1.70
N ARG A 26 -9.63 14.29 2.69
CA ARG A 26 -9.61 14.71 4.10
C ARG A 26 -8.37 15.50 4.52
N LEU A 27 -7.22 15.25 3.89
CA LEU A 27 -5.94 15.84 4.30
C LEU A 27 -5.55 17.03 3.42
N GLY A 28 -6.14 17.16 2.23
CA GLY A 28 -5.82 18.25 1.30
C GLY A 28 -4.41 18.18 0.73
N ILE A 29 -3.80 16.99 0.73
CA ILE A 29 -2.45 16.73 0.18
C ILE A 29 -2.50 15.62 -0.87
N ARG A 30 -1.46 15.54 -1.70
CA ARG A 30 -1.28 14.42 -2.62
C ARG A 30 -0.48 13.30 -1.97
N LEU A 31 -0.97 12.08 -2.10
CA LEU A 31 -0.34 10.88 -1.55
C LEU A 31 -0.29 9.75 -2.59
N PRO A 32 0.68 8.83 -2.45
CA PRO A 32 0.59 7.53 -3.10
C PRO A 32 -0.63 6.76 -2.58
N PRO A 33 -1.19 5.83 -3.38
CA PRO A 33 -2.25 4.97 -2.90
C PRO A 33 -1.78 4.07 -1.76
N GLY A 34 -2.68 3.78 -0.83
CA GLY A 34 -2.39 2.93 0.31
C GLY A 34 -3.39 3.04 1.44
N GLY A 35 -3.41 2.03 2.29
CA GLY A 35 -4.40 1.91 3.33
C GLY A 35 -4.05 0.85 4.36
N HIS A 36 -5.05 0.43 5.12
CA HIS A 36 -4.86 -0.54 6.20
C HIS A 36 -4.64 -1.94 5.62
N VAL A 37 -3.79 -2.71 6.29
CA VAL A 37 -3.71 -4.14 6.08
C VAL A 37 -4.84 -4.79 6.85
N ASP A 38 -5.67 -5.56 6.15
CA ASP A 38 -6.79 -6.27 6.75
C ASP A 38 -6.33 -7.49 7.56
N ARG A 39 -7.25 -8.08 8.32
CA ARG A 39 -6.98 -9.33 9.03
C ARG A 39 -6.69 -10.44 8.01
N ASP A 40 -5.63 -11.20 8.27
CA ASP A 40 -5.16 -12.30 7.42
C ASP A 40 -4.73 -11.86 6.00
N GLU A 41 -4.42 -10.57 5.83
CA GLU A 41 -3.88 -10.00 4.58
C GLU A 41 -2.37 -9.76 4.70
N LEU A 42 -1.61 -10.08 3.65
CA LEU A 42 -0.19 -9.75 3.58
C LEU A 42 0.00 -8.29 3.14
N PRO A 43 1.05 -7.58 3.61
CA PRO A 43 1.27 -6.18 3.24
C PRO A 43 1.32 -5.91 1.72
N HIS A 44 1.83 -6.86 0.93
CA HIS A 44 1.90 -6.71 -0.53
C HIS A 44 0.53 -6.96 -1.21
N GLU A 45 -0.35 -7.74 -0.60
CA GLU A 45 -1.72 -7.93 -1.08
C GLU A 45 -2.53 -6.66 -0.84
N ALA A 46 -2.43 -6.10 0.38
CA ALA A 46 -3.02 -4.81 0.73
C ALA A 46 -2.54 -3.71 -0.24
N ALA A 47 -1.24 -3.64 -0.49
CA ALA A 47 -0.63 -2.70 -1.42
C ALA A 47 -1.25 -2.74 -2.83
N LEU A 48 -1.52 -3.95 -3.36
CA LEU A 48 -2.11 -4.14 -4.69
C LEU A 48 -3.62 -3.87 -4.72
N ARG A 49 -4.33 -4.25 -3.64
CA ARG A 49 -5.76 -3.96 -3.46
C ARG A 49 -6.00 -2.46 -3.44
N GLU A 50 -5.30 -1.72 -2.57
CA GLU A 50 -5.44 -0.27 -2.41
C GLU A 50 -5.10 0.47 -3.71
N VAL A 51 -4.08 0.04 -4.45
CA VAL A 51 -3.77 0.60 -5.78
C VAL A 51 -4.96 0.47 -6.72
N ARG A 52 -5.61 -0.70 -6.80
CA ARG A 52 -6.78 -0.88 -7.65
C ARG A 52 -7.97 -0.05 -7.18
N GLU A 53 -8.25 -0.04 -5.88
CA GLU A 53 -9.40 0.65 -5.30
C GLU A 53 -9.31 2.17 -5.45
N GLU A 54 -8.13 2.74 -5.19
CA GLU A 54 -7.96 4.20 -5.14
C GLU A 54 -7.60 4.83 -6.49
N THR A 55 -7.04 4.04 -7.43
CA THR A 55 -6.57 4.56 -8.73
C THR A 55 -7.15 3.86 -9.96
N GLY A 56 -7.73 2.66 -9.79
CA GLY A 56 -8.18 1.82 -10.90
C GLY A 56 -7.05 1.15 -11.70
N LEU A 57 -5.79 1.36 -11.32
CA LEU A 57 -4.63 0.81 -12.03
C LEU A 57 -4.31 -0.62 -11.58
N ALA A 58 -3.72 -1.41 -12.48
CA ALA A 58 -3.02 -2.63 -12.13
C ALA A 58 -1.52 -2.35 -12.07
N ALA A 59 -0.87 -2.74 -10.98
CA ALA A 59 0.57 -2.56 -10.79
C ALA A 59 1.25 -3.90 -10.53
N ASP A 60 2.52 -3.98 -10.95
CA ASP A 60 3.42 -5.07 -10.60
C ASP A 60 4.41 -4.57 -9.54
N LEU A 61 4.56 -5.30 -8.44
CA LEU A 61 5.53 -4.94 -7.40
C LEU A 61 6.94 -5.29 -7.87
N VAL A 62 7.89 -4.39 -7.63
CA VAL A 62 9.31 -4.55 -8.03
C VAL A 62 9.94 -5.79 -7.38
N ALA A 63 9.51 -6.14 -6.16
CA ALA A 63 9.89 -7.37 -5.49
C ALA A 63 8.67 -7.93 -4.74
N THR A 64 8.46 -9.24 -4.83
CA THR A 64 7.39 -9.94 -4.12
C THR A 64 7.76 -10.22 -2.67
N GLU A 65 9.05 -10.37 -2.37
CA GLU A 65 9.55 -10.74 -1.05
C GLU A 65 10.82 -9.96 -0.66
N SER A 66 11.04 -9.82 0.64
CA SER A 66 12.26 -9.26 1.21
C SER A 66 13.15 -10.39 1.73
N SER A 67 14.46 -10.26 1.57
CA SER A 67 15.43 -11.16 2.21
C SER A 67 15.53 -10.95 3.74
N ILE A 68 14.82 -9.95 4.27
CA ILE A 68 14.79 -9.62 5.70
C ILE A 68 13.62 -10.37 6.33
N SER A 69 13.92 -11.24 7.31
CA SER A 69 12.89 -11.88 8.13
C SER A 69 12.27 -10.86 9.09
N GLY A 70 10.94 -10.81 9.12
CA GLY A 70 10.22 -10.02 10.10
C GLY A 70 10.28 -10.67 11.50
N PRO A 71 10.01 -9.91 12.57
CA PRO A 71 9.98 -10.46 13.94
C PRO A 71 8.79 -11.40 14.20
N ASN A 72 7.87 -11.56 13.24
CA ASN A 72 6.65 -12.37 13.33
C ASN A 72 6.65 -13.58 12.37
N THR A 73 7.81 -13.93 11.80
CA THR A 73 7.98 -15.14 10.98
C THR A 73 8.46 -16.30 11.83
#